data_AF-A0A3D2P2S4-F1
#
_entry.id   AF-A0A3D2P2S4-F1
#
_cell.length_a   1.000
_cell.length_b   1.000
_cell.length_c   1.000
_cell.angle_alpha   90.00
_cell.angle_beta   90.00
_cell.angle_gamma   90.00
#
_symmetry.space_group_name_H-M   'P 1'
#
loop_
_entity.id
_entity.type
_entity.pdbx_description
1 polymer ?
#
loop_
_entity_poly.entity_id
_entity_poly.type
_entity_poly.pdbx_seq_one_letter_code
_entity_poly.pdbx_strand_id
1 'polypeptide(L)' 'NRGVGHAPVGLSKAGVNGLYDMGANVWEWAKDGAGTSQPTMGGSWWYGAHRMHRDNDAQKPVDTAVVYIGFRCTSD' A
#
# COMPACT_ATOMS: atom_id res chain seq x y z
N ASN A 1 -13.74 -8.31 -11.54
CA ASN A 1 -14.36 -7.57 -10.44
C ASN A 1 -13.31 -7.39 -9.34
N ARG A 2 -13.05 -6.17 -8.84
CA ARG A 2 -11.95 -5.87 -7.89
C ARG A 2 -12.33 -6.15 -6.42
N GLY A 3 -13.55 -6.61 -6.17
CA GLY A 3 -14.10 -6.77 -4.82
C GLY A 3 -14.76 -5.50 -4.32
N VAL A 4 -15.29 -5.54 -3.10
CA VAL A 4 -15.97 -4.41 -2.43
C VAL A 4 -15.09 -3.77 -1.33
N GLY A 5 -13.86 -4.24 -1.17
CA GLY A 5 -12.99 -3.85 -0.07
C GLY A 5 -11.64 -4.56 -0.12
N HIS A 6 -10.83 -4.29 0.90
CA HIS A 6 -9.59 -5.01 1.15
C HIS A 6 -9.90 -6.49 1.49
N ALA A 7 -8.96 -7.38 1.18
CA ALA A 7 -9.03 -8.77 1.61
C ALA A 7 -8.59 -8.90 3.09
N PRO A 8 -8.97 -9.98 3.80
CA PRO A 8 -8.31 -10.37 5.04
C PRO A 8 -6.79 -10.49 4.83
N VAL A 9 -6.02 -10.06 5.84
CA VAL A 9 -4.56 -10.09 5.78
C VAL A 9 -4.03 -11.52 5.66
N GLY A 10 -2.91 -11.70 4.95
CA GLY A 10 -2.24 -13.01 4.85
C GLY A 10 -2.81 -13.96 3.80
N LEU A 11 -3.78 -13.52 3.00
CA LEU A 11 -4.35 -14.33 1.91
C LEU A 11 -3.52 -14.31 0.63
N SER A 12 -2.68 -13.28 0.43
CA SER A 12 -1.77 -13.25 -0.71
C SER A 12 -0.73 -14.37 -0.62
N LYS A 13 -0.05 -14.65 -1.73
CA LYS A 13 1.21 -15.41 -1.63
C LYS A 13 2.23 -14.58 -0.85
N ALA A 14 2.94 -15.20 0.09
CA ALA A 14 4.04 -14.56 0.79
C ALA A 14 5.19 -14.24 -0.19
N GLY A 15 5.83 -13.10 0.02
CA GLY A 15 7.09 -12.76 -0.66
C GLY A 15 8.25 -13.65 -0.19
N VAL A 16 9.39 -13.53 -0.87
CA VAL A 16 10.63 -14.24 -0.48
C VAL A 16 11.12 -13.86 0.93
N ASN A 17 10.68 -12.71 1.43
CA ASN A 17 10.93 -12.20 2.78
C ASN A 17 9.85 -12.62 3.79
N GLY A 18 8.90 -13.49 3.41
CA GLY A 18 7.80 -13.94 4.27
C GLY A 18 6.68 -12.91 4.48
N LEU A 19 6.75 -11.73 3.87
CA LEU A 19 5.72 -10.70 4.02
C LEU A 19 4.54 -10.94 3.06
N TYR A 20 3.34 -10.70 3.57
CA TYR A 20 2.09 -10.79 2.82
C TYR A 20 1.61 -9.40 2.40
N ASP A 21 0.76 -9.39 1.37
CA ASP A 21 -0.01 -8.24 0.88
C ASP A 21 0.83 -7.09 0.30
N MET A 22 2.14 -7.31 0.11
CA MET A 22 3.09 -6.32 -0.44
C MET A 22 2.80 -5.93 -1.90
N GLY A 23 2.10 -6.80 -2.65
CA GLY A 23 1.77 -6.56 -4.06
C GLY A 23 0.45 -5.81 -4.26
N ALA A 24 -0.42 -5.78 -3.26
CA ALA A 24 -1.63 -4.97 -3.15
C ALA A 24 -2.47 -5.47 -1.97
N ASN A 25 -3.17 -4.55 -1.30
CA ASN A 25 -4.39 -4.79 -0.52
C ASN A 25 -4.91 -3.40 -0.16
N VAL A 26 -4.07 -2.69 0.59
CA VAL A 26 -4.12 -1.24 0.82
C VAL A 26 -2.77 -0.65 0.44
N TRP A 27 -2.76 0.62 0.06
CA TRP A 27 -1.52 1.37 0.00
C TRP A 27 -0.97 1.54 1.40
N GLU A 28 0.33 1.44 1.58
CA GLU A 28 0.95 1.58 2.89
C GLU A 28 1.75 2.87 2.94
N TRP A 29 1.50 3.72 3.94
CA TRP A 29 2.32 4.90 4.19
C TRP A 29 3.78 4.50 4.46
N ALA A 30 4.71 5.19 3.79
CA ALA A 30 6.14 5.08 4.04
C ALA A 30 6.71 6.45 4.44
N LYS A 31 7.63 6.45 5.40
CA LYS A 31 8.27 7.67 5.90
C LYS A 31 9.58 7.93 5.15
N ASP A 32 9.46 8.37 3.90
CA ASP A 32 10.59 8.61 2.98
C ASP A 32 10.39 9.86 2.10
N GLY A 33 9.36 10.65 2.37
CA GLY A 33 9.06 11.89 1.63
C GLY A 33 9.62 13.15 2.28
N ALA A 34 9.59 14.25 1.55
CA ALA A 34 9.99 15.57 2.02
C ALA A 34 8.78 16.48 2.29
N GLY A 35 8.88 17.31 3.34
CA GLY A 35 7.86 18.31 3.67
C GLY A 35 6.51 17.69 4.06
N THR A 36 5.43 18.19 3.45
CA THR A 36 4.04 17.78 3.74
C THR A 36 3.54 16.67 2.85
N SER A 37 4.40 16.01 2.07
CA SER A 37 4.04 14.87 1.22
C SER A 37 4.86 13.65 1.61
N GLN A 38 4.20 12.50 1.67
CA GLN A 38 4.85 11.21 1.95
C GLN A 38 4.46 10.17 0.89
N PRO A 39 5.36 9.20 0.60
CA PRO A 39 5.06 8.10 -0.29
C PRO A 39 4.04 7.13 0.31
N THR A 40 3.34 6.48 -0.61
CA THR A 40 2.39 5.41 -0.33
C THR A 40 2.71 4.26 -1.29
N MET A 41 3.02 3.10 -0.73
CA MET A 41 3.67 1.99 -1.45
C MET A 41 2.72 0.80 -1.62
N GLY A 42 3.07 -0.09 -2.57
CA GLY A 42 2.34 -1.32 -2.83
C GLY A 42 1.19 -1.12 -3.83
N GLY A 43 -0.05 -1.17 -3.36
CA GLY A 43 -1.22 -1.34 -4.23
C GLY A 43 -2.50 -1.43 -3.43
N SER A 44 -3.64 -0.92 -3.94
CA SER A 44 -4.91 -1.01 -3.21
C SER A 44 -6.02 -1.54 -4.09
N TRP A 45 -6.99 -2.18 -3.47
CA TRP A 45 -8.17 -2.73 -4.13
C TRP A 45 -8.96 -1.69 -4.94
N TRP A 46 -8.81 -0.40 -4.62
CA TRP A 46 -9.52 0.72 -5.25
C TRP A 46 -9.03 1.01 -6.68
N TYR A 47 -7.76 0.74 -6.98
CA TYR A 47 -7.14 1.08 -8.27
C TYR A 47 -6.87 -0.14 -9.17
N GLY A 48 -6.59 0.13 -10.45
CA GLY A 48 -6.16 -0.91 -11.40
C GLY A 48 -4.73 -1.40 -11.14
N ALA A 49 -4.40 -2.57 -11.70
CA ALA A 49 -3.14 -3.26 -11.48
C ALA A 49 -1.89 -2.43 -11.87
N HIS A 50 -2.01 -1.45 -12.76
CA HIS A 50 -0.89 -0.58 -13.12
C HIS A 50 -0.39 0.26 -11.94
N ARG A 51 -1.27 0.62 -11.00
CA ARG A 51 -0.93 1.33 -9.75
C ARG A 51 -0.36 0.41 -8.66
N MET A 52 -0.25 -0.89 -8.94
CA MET A 52 0.28 -1.91 -8.03
C MET A 52 1.70 -2.34 -8.42
N HIS A 53 2.26 -1.77 -9.49
CA HIS A 53 3.59 -2.11 -9.95
C HIS A 53 4.66 -1.46 -9.08
N ARG A 54 5.81 -2.12 -8.91
CA ARG A 54 6.94 -1.63 -8.11
C ARG A 54 7.48 -0.26 -8.54
N ASP A 55 7.23 0.13 -9.79
CA ASP A 55 7.70 1.41 -10.37
C ASP A 55 6.66 2.53 -10.22
N ASN A 56 5.52 2.26 -9.58
CA ASN A 56 4.53 3.30 -9.29
C ASN A 56 5.04 4.17 -8.14
N ASP A 57 5.42 5.40 -8.47
CA ASP A 57 5.71 6.44 -7.48
C ASP A 57 4.41 7.19 -7.14
N ALA A 58 3.99 7.08 -5.88
CA ALA A 58 2.79 7.74 -5.46
C ALA A 58 2.92 8.46 -4.13
N GLN A 59 2.64 9.75 -4.22
CA GLN A 59 2.79 10.73 -3.17
C GLN A 59 1.41 11.22 -2.72
N LYS A 60 1.28 11.51 -1.43
CA LYS A 60 0.05 12.07 -0.83
C LYS A 60 0.39 13.11 0.25
N PRO A 61 -0.40 14.18 0.38
CA PRO A 61 -0.35 15.06 1.54
C PRO A 61 -0.51 14.29 2.85
N VAL A 62 0.29 14.61 3.87
CA VAL A 62 0.36 13.88 5.16
C VAL A 62 -0.95 13.84 5.96
N ASP A 63 -1.88 14.75 5.68
CA ASP A 63 -3.21 14.84 6.27
C ASP A 63 -4.26 14.00 5.52
N THR A 64 -3.87 13.30 4.45
CA THR A 64 -4.78 12.44 3.68
C THR A 64 -5.22 11.24 4.51
N ALA A 65 -6.54 11.11 4.72
CA ALA A 65 -7.16 9.94 5.32
C ALA A 65 -8.24 9.36 4.40
N VAL A 66 -8.00 8.18 3.85
CA VAL A 66 -8.91 7.49 2.92
C VAL A 66 -8.89 5.99 3.16
N VAL A 67 -10.00 5.31 2.85
CA VAL A 67 -10.25 3.90 3.18
C VAL A 67 -9.32 2.88 2.51
N TYR A 68 -8.57 3.28 1.49
CA TYR A 68 -7.70 2.40 0.72
C TYR A 68 -6.20 2.61 1.01
N ILE A 69 -5.86 3.43 2.02
CA ILE A 69 -4.50 3.64 2.51
C ILE A 69 -4.45 3.23 3.99
N GLY A 70 -3.55 2.31 4.31
CA GLY A 70 -3.22 1.87 5.66
C GLY A 70 -1.74 2.04 5.95
N PHE A 71 -1.21 1.19 6.82
CA PHE A 71 0.20 1.20 7.20
C PHE A 71 0.65 -0.16 7.72
N ARG A 72 1.97 -0.31 7.82
CA ARG A 72 2.64 -1.41 8.50
C ARG A 72 3.70 -0.84 9.42
N CYS A 73 3.85 -1.44 10.59
CA CYS A 73 4.89 -1.05 11.53
C CYS A 73 6.17 -1.85 11.26
N THR A 74 7.31 -1.20 11.45
CA THR A 74 8.64 -1.81 11.46
C THR A 74 9.33 -1.47 12.78
N SER A 75 10.24 -2.33 13.22
CA SER A 75 11.12 -2.11 14.37
C SER A 75 12.51 -2.64 14.02
N ASP A 76 13.51 -2.04 14.66
CA ASP A 76 14.87 -2.63 14.76
C ASP A 76 14.87 -3.79 15.77
#